data_AF-O62078-F1
#
_entry.id   AF-O62078-F1
#
_cell.length_a   1.000
_cell.length_b   1.000
_cell.length_c   1.000
_cell.angle_alpha   90.00
_cell.angle_beta   90.00
_cell.angle_gamma   90.00
#
_symmetry.space_group_name_H-M   'P 1'
#
loop_
_entity.id
_entity.type
_entity.pdbx_description
1 polymer ?
#
loop_
_entity_poly.entity_id
_entity_poly.type
_entity_poly.pdbx_seq_one_letter_code
_entity_poly.pdbx_strand_id
1 'polypeptide(L)'
;MGFELDEQQKNMMNSMAKYESGDNCGGIITIATSTNDRIEEVLISHIFEQNKTLQNGSKPNKTLMVGSPSWTNKLQKLPSKCKKVPEVPEECSENSKNDDISFYKLKKTTKSQDFANCKEDIVLANYGLLETIQELKVTWERIIFHDFSLETKNNYQQFETVCKLNATFRWYITENHKQDRLEEYLVADDGKRIHVKGDIDTFLDQANLYLPSAEPKSRNLKTPLDDRQKDFKSNLAQRENEPVRGGVITTLIRDILIKEAIIEFLLDRKNTSEEYGHSMGKTLLVVPPDMIESWKKLLEKLLEKDDLVIHYFYRNEDKKPDDSHEVVITTYDMLKNIENRNILWKRIIFEDNYSASEKDRQQYQLLFSFLCQLHAEYRWCLTENPTQQKLARFMNRKEYGESHNLIKSISLGNAKDDEEKSTAKLVKNIEGFLKQVTLRFPRSPNDYKKHITNAKKEKNENEPNISKFCNNMLAAIVSYTKEFYIKHFKICAESDEDIEEMYDSFCAGFKNTSDVGLIMKIWVDAHFNFSKSEQDRCFIGKTAMKNIIENFEKAIKIIEKATQTSIEESYNQMRAARSGKRPIEEVKASKA
;
A
#
# COMPACT_ATOMS: atom_id res chain seq x y z
N MET A 1 8.53 43.57 8.94
CA MET A 1 8.17 42.36 9.70
C MET A 1 8.56 41.14 8.87
N GLY A 2 9.03 40.03 9.43
CA GLY A 2 9.39 38.85 8.62
C GLY A 2 9.48 37.58 9.47
N PHE A 3 9.11 36.44 8.89
CA PHE A 3 9.33 35.13 9.50
C PHE A 3 10.77 34.68 9.25
N GLU A 4 11.35 33.96 10.20
CA GLU A 4 12.67 33.35 10.05
C GLU A 4 12.52 32.05 9.25
N LEU A 5 12.41 32.20 7.92
CA LEU A 5 12.21 31.07 7.02
C LEU A 5 13.49 30.22 6.92
N ASP A 6 13.34 28.90 7.02
CA ASP A 6 14.41 27.96 6.69
C ASP A 6 14.71 27.93 5.18
N GLU A 7 15.75 27.19 4.77
CA GLU A 7 16.19 27.14 3.38
C GLU A 7 15.11 26.62 2.43
N GLN A 8 14.34 25.60 2.83
CA GLN A 8 13.26 25.04 2.01
C GLN A 8 12.10 26.02 1.87
N GLN A 9 11.71 26.69 2.95
CA GLN A 9 10.70 27.74 2.95
C GLN A 9 11.11 28.92 2.05
N LYS A 10 12.38 29.34 2.10
CA LYS A 10 12.92 30.38 1.20
C LYS A 10 12.90 29.95 -0.26
N ASN A 11 13.29 28.70 -0.55
CA ASN A 11 13.26 28.16 -1.91
C ASN A 11 11.83 28.09 -2.46
N MET A 12 10.85 27.73 -1.63
CA MET A 12 9.43 27.76 -1.98
C MET A 12 8.98 29.19 -2.31
N MET A 13 9.23 30.15 -1.42
CA MET A 13 8.90 31.57 -1.63
C MET A 13 9.50 32.11 -2.93
N ASN A 14 10.76 31.80 -3.21
CA ASN A 14 11.43 32.18 -4.46
C ASN A 14 10.79 31.51 -5.69
N SER A 15 10.34 30.26 -5.57
CA SER A 15 9.65 29.55 -6.65
C SER A 15 8.27 30.14 -6.91
N MET A 16 7.52 30.52 -5.87
CA MET A 16 6.26 31.24 -6.02
C MET A 16 6.45 32.55 -6.77
N ALA A 17 7.46 33.35 -6.39
CA ALA A 17 7.79 34.60 -7.09
C ALA A 17 8.14 34.37 -8.57
N LYS A 18 8.88 33.30 -8.88
CA LYS A 18 9.19 32.92 -10.28
C LYS A 18 7.92 32.59 -11.06
N TYR A 19 6.99 31.83 -10.49
CA TYR A 19 5.73 31.48 -11.14
C TYR A 19 4.95 32.74 -11.48
N GLU A 20 4.75 33.64 -10.51
CA GLU A 20 4.02 34.90 -10.70
C GLU A 20 4.71 35.89 -11.64
N SER A 21 6.03 35.80 -11.81
CA SER A 21 6.78 36.62 -12.78
C SER A 21 6.78 36.05 -14.20
N GLY A 22 6.43 34.78 -14.37
CA GLY A 22 6.44 34.09 -15.66
C GLY A 22 5.09 34.17 -16.38
N ASP A 23 4.89 33.25 -17.33
CA ASP A 23 3.59 33.10 -18.01
C ASP A 23 2.53 32.42 -17.11
N ASN A 24 2.93 31.95 -15.93
CA ASN A 24 2.07 31.23 -15.00
C ASN A 24 1.35 32.21 -14.07
N CYS A 25 0.02 32.22 -14.11
CA CYS A 25 -0.80 33.03 -13.21
C CYS A 25 -0.97 32.38 -11.81
N GLY A 26 0.10 31.81 -11.24
CA GLY A 26 0.11 31.07 -9.97
C GLY A 26 0.38 29.57 -10.12
N GLY A 27 -0.07 28.74 -9.18
CA GLY A 27 0.26 27.30 -9.16
C GLY A 27 -0.41 26.50 -8.04
N ILE A 28 0.03 25.25 -7.87
CA ILE A 28 -0.42 24.35 -6.80
C ILE A 28 0.69 24.27 -5.77
N ILE A 29 0.36 24.25 -4.48
CA ILE A 29 1.30 23.99 -3.40
C ILE A 29 0.84 22.71 -2.69
N THR A 30 1.58 21.63 -2.92
CA THR A 30 1.33 20.38 -2.21
C THR A 30 2.04 20.39 -0.86
N ILE A 31 1.28 20.12 0.21
CA ILE A 31 1.79 19.99 1.58
C ILE A 31 1.56 18.56 2.06
N ALA A 32 2.55 17.96 2.74
CA ALA A 32 2.43 16.59 3.24
C ALA A 32 1.33 16.41 4.30
N THR A 33 1.05 17.45 5.10
CA THR A 33 0.03 17.41 6.14
C THR A 33 -0.62 18.78 6.33
N SER A 34 -1.94 18.79 6.55
CA SER A 34 -2.72 19.97 6.95
C SER A 34 -2.27 20.65 8.25
N THR A 35 -1.37 20.03 9.03
CA THR A 35 -0.82 20.56 10.27
C THR A 35 0.46 21.37 10.11
N ASN A 36 1.00 21.50 8.89
CA ASN A 36 2.27 22.16 8.67
C ASN A 36 2.15 23.70 8.72
N ASP A 37 2.37 24.31 9.89
CA ASP A 37 2.45 25.78 10.09
C ASP A 37 3.45 26.49 9.15
N ARG A 38 4.37 25.76 8.51
CA ARG A 38 5.42 26.34 7.65
C ARG A 38 4.85 26.98 6.39
N ILE A 39 3.75 26.45 5.83
CA ILE A 39 3.21 27.00 4.58
C ILE A 39 2.64 28.39 4.81
N GLU A 40 1.97 28.62 5.93
CA GLU A 40 1.37 29.92 6.18
C GLU A 40 2.43 31.01 6.36
N GLU A 41 3.56 30.71 7.01
CA GLU A 41 4.69 31.64 7.14
C GLU A 41 5.29 32.00 5.77
N VAL A 42 5.42 31.02 4.86
CA VAL A 42 5.88 31.22 3.49
C VAL A 42 4.93 32.12 2.72
N LEU A 43 3.62 31.86 2.77
CA LEU A 43 2.62 32.64 2.05
C LEU A 43 2.58 34.10 2.50
N ILE A 44 2.59 34.34 3.83
CA ILE A 44 2.57 35.69 4.37
C ILE A 44 3.86 36.43 4.04
N SER A 45 5.02 35.77 4.13
CA SER A 45 6.31 36.35 3.73
C SER A 45 6.34 36.70 2.24
N HIS A 46 5.81 35.80 1.39
CA HIS A 46 5.72 36.02 -0.05
C HIS A 46 4.85 37.25 -0.37
N ILE A 47 3.64 37.34 0.18
CA ILE A 47 2.74 38.49 -0.01
C ILE A 47 3.41 39.78 0.44
N PHE A 48 4.12 39.75 1.57
CA PHE A 48 4.83 40.91 2.09
C PHE A 48 5.89 41.43 1.11
N GLU A 49 6.74 40.54 0.61
CA GLU A 49 7.78 40.90 -0.35
C GLU A 49 7.19 41.40 -1.68
N GLN A 50 6.13 40.76 -2.18
CA GLN A 50 5.45 41.22 -3.39
C GLN A 50 4.84 42.61 -3.20
N ASN A 51 4.16 42.88 -2.08
CA ASN A 51 3.58 44.18 -1.79
C ASN A 51 4.64 45.30 -1.75
N LYS A 52 5.84 45.03 -1.23
CA LYS A 52 6.95 46.00 -1.26
C LYS A 52 7.36 46.38 -2.68
N THR A 53 7.44 45.40 -3.59
CA THR A 53 7.85 45.66 -4.98
C THR A 53 6.86 46.54 -5.74
N LEU A 54 5.57 46.52 -5.35
CA LEU A 54 4.47 47.21 -6.02
C LEU A 54 4.22 48.65 -5.54
N GLN A 55 4.83 49.09 -4.44
CA GLN A 55 4.64 50.44 -3.88
C GLN A 55 5.08 51.58 -4.83
N ASN A 56 5.60 51.26 -6.03
CA ASN A 56 5.97 52.20 -7.09
C ASN A 56 4.81 52.71 -7.98
N GLY A 57 3.54 52.62 -7.54
CA GLY A 57 2.44 53.43 -8.10
C GLY A 57 1.18 52.72 -8.61
N SER A 58 0.98 51.42 -8.33
CA SER A 58 -0.28 50.74 -8.65
C SER A 58 -1.27 50.79 -7.47
N LYS A 59 -2.57 50.62 -7.77
CA LYS A 59 -3.64 50.50 -6.75
C LYS A 59 -3.29 49.41 -5.72
N PRO A 60 -3.75 49.52 -4.47
CA PRO A 60 -3.48 48.51 -3.44
C PRO A 60 -4.01 47.16 -3.89
N ASN A 61 -3.12 46.19 -3.88
CA ASN A 61 -3.41 44.84 -4.32
C ASN A 61 -3.96 44.01 -3.15
N LYS A 62 -5.19 43.53 -3.30
CA LYS A 62 -5.84 42.71 -2.27
C LYS A 62 -5.61 41.23 -2.53
N THR A 63 -5.15 40.52 -1.51
CA THR A 63 -5.07 39.05 -1.52
C THR A 63 -6.27 38.46 -0.80
N LEU A 64 -6.99 37.55 -1.45
CA LEU A 64 -8.04 36.74 -0.83
C LEU A 64 -7.49 35.39 -0.43
N MET A 65 -7.57 35.05 0.86
CA MET A 65 -7.29 33.70 1.37
C MET A 65 -8.59 33.03 1.77
N VAL A 66 -8.90 31.90 1.11
CA VAL A 66 -10.09 31.11 1.39
C VAL A 66 -9.68 29.76 1.95
N GLY A 67 -10.28 29.35 3.07
CA GLY A 67 -10.01 28.04 3.65
C GLY A 67 -11.03 27.63 4.72
N SER A 68 -10.69 26.62 5.51
CA SER A 68 -11.54 26.20 6.62
C SER A 68 -11.59 27.26 7.74
N PRO A 69 -12.63 27.28 8.60
CA PRO A 69 -12.67 28.15 9.76
C PRO A 69 -11.45 27.99 10.69
N SER A 70 -10.94 26.76 10.87
CA SER A 70 -9.76 26.52 11.69
C SER A 70 -8.50 27.11 11.07
N TRP A 71 -8.29 26.94 9.77
CA TRP A 71 -7.14 27.47 9.04
C TRP A 71 -7.13 28.99 8.99
N THR A 72 -8.27 29.60 8.67
CA THR A 72 -8.40 31.08 8.67
C THR A 72 -8.22 31.69 10.07
N ASN A 73 -8.71 31.04 11.12
CA ASN A 73 -8.45 31.44 12.51
C ASN A 73 -6.97 31.34 12.89
N LYS A 74 -6.25 30.35 12.34
CA LYS A 74 -4.82 30.15 12.55
C LYS A 74 -4.02 31.25 11.87
N LEU A 75 -4.30 31.53 10.58
CA LEU A 75 -3.69 32.63 9.82
C LEU A 75 -3.81 33.97 10.53
N GLN A 76 -5.00 34.29 11.04
CA GLN A 76 -5.26 35.54 11.76
C GLN A 76 -4.35 35.73 12.99
N LYS A 77 -3.83 34.65 13.58
CA LYS A 77 -2.95 34.69 14.75
C LYS A 77 -1.47 34.77 14.38
N LEU A 78 -1.08 34.48 13.14
CA LEU A 78 0.34 34.41 12.73
C LEU A 78 1.13 35.71 12.90
N PRO A 79 0.58 36.91 12.67
CA PRO A 79 1.36 38.15 12.88
C PRO A 79 1.90 38.29 14.30
N SER A 80 1.22 37.71 15.29
CA SER A 80 1.70 37.68 16.68
C SER A 80 2.96 36.83 16.89
N LYS A 81 3.29 35.93 15.96
CA LYS A 81 4.52 35.12 15.97
C LYS A 81 5.70 35.80 15.28
N CYS A 82 5.47 36.84 14.48
CA CYS A 82 6.57 37.55 13.81
C CYS A 82 7.47 38.21 14.86
N LYS A 83 8.74 37.77 14.90
CA LYS A 83 9.75 38.47 15.72
C LYS A 83 9.84 39.91 15.20
N LYS A 84 9.62 40.88 16.08
CA LYS A 84 10.04 42.26 15.79
C LYS A 84 11.55 42.21 15.56
N VAL A 85 12.01 42.70 14.41
CA VAL A 85 13.45 42.81 14.13
C VAL A 85 14.06 43.59 15.29
N PRO A 86 15.08 43.06 15.99
CA PRO A 86 15.70 43.77 17.11
C PRO A 86 16.19 45.14 16.66
N GLU A 87 15.52 46.17 17.20
CA GLU A 87 15.88 47.57 17.32
C GLU A 87 17.02 48.06 16.41
N VAL A 88 16.64 48.66 15.27
CA VAL A 88 17.40 49.81 14.77
C VAL A 88 17.28 50.89 15.87
N PRO A 89 18.39 51.51 16.32
CA PRO A 89 18.39 52.46 17.43
C PRO A 89 17.30 53.54 17.26
N GLU A 90 16.58 53.85 18.34
CA GLU A 90 15.37 54.71 18.41
C GLU A 90 15.52 56.17 17.89
N GLU A 91 16.65 56.55 17.30
CA GLU A 91 16.95 57.93 16.91
C GLU A 91 16.58 58.28 15.45
N CYS A 92 15.91 57.39 14.70
CA CYS A 92 15.48 57.66 13.33
C CYS A 92 14.07 57.12 13.04
N SER A 93 13.06 57.99 13.13
CA SER A 93 11.81 58.02 12.33
C SER A 93 10.50 58.11 13.14
N GLU A 94 10.05 59.34 13.42
CA GLU A 94 8.66 59.62 13.81
C GLU A 94 7.66 59.54 12.62
N ASN A 95 8.03 58.94 11.49
CA ASN A 95 7.18 58.88 10.28
C ASN A 95 7.17 57.52 9.55
N SER A 96 7.74 56.44 10.11
CA SER A 96 7.52 55.11 9.54
C SER A 96 6.12 54.62 9.92
N LYS A 97 5.14 54.85 9.02
CA LYS A 97 3.87 54.11 9.07
C LYS A 97 4.22 52.63 9.01
N ASN A 98 4.03 51.93 10.12
CA ASN A 98 4.28 50.50 10.26
C ASN A 98 3.92 49.74 8.97
N ASP A 99 4.92 49.07 8.39
CA ASP A 99 4.76 48.04 7.35
C ASP A 99 4.11 46.77 7.94
N ASP A 100 2.98 46.94 8.63
CA ASP A 100 2.22 45.85 9.23
C ASP A 100 1.18 45.36 8.23
N ILE A 101 1.30 44.09 7.83
CA ILE A 101 0.26 43.40 7.05
C ILE A 101 -1.02 43.41 7.87
N SER A 102 -2.08 43.93 7.26
CA SER A 102 -3.38 44.02 7.91
C SER A 102 -4.34 42.94 7.38
N PHE A 103 -5.06 42.31 8.31
CA PHE A 103 -5.99 41.23 8.01
C PHE A 103 -7.43 41.69 8.19
N TYR A 104 -8.25 41.52 7.16
CA TYR A 104 -9.69 41.71 7.24
C TYR A 104 -10.40 40.35 7.20
N LYS A 105 -11.08 39.99 8.30
CA LYS A 105 -11.89 38.78 8.34
C LYS A 105 -13.30 39.08 7.84
N LEU A 106 -13.64 38.52 6.68
CA LEU A 106 -14.95 38.74 6.06
C LEU A 106 -16.07 38.17 6.93
N LYS A 107 -17.19 38.89 7.00
CA LYS A 107 -18.42 38.46 7.68
C LYS A 107 -19.56 38.36 6.67
N LYS A 108 -20.54 37.49 6.95
CA LYS A 108 -21.72 37.32 6.08
C LYS A 108 -22.50 38.63 5.84
N THR A 109 -22.41 39.58 6.76
CA THR A 109 -23.11 40.87 6.70
C THR A 109 -22.30 41.98 6.02
N THR A 110 -21.09 41.70 5.53
CA THR A 110 -20.25 42.72 4.89
C THR A 110 -20.89 43.18 3.58
N LYS A 111 -21.22 44.47 3.49
CA LYS A 111 -21.76 45.07 2.26
C LYS A 111 -20.62 45.50 1.33
N SER A 112 -20.88 45.54 0.02
CA SER A 112 -19.92 45.98 -1.00
C SER A 112 -19.32 47.38 -0.70
N GLN A 113 -20.11 48.31 -0.18
CA GLN A 113 -19.67 49.65 0.20
C GLN A 113 -18.65 49.64 1.35
N ASP A 114 -18.84 48.78 2.34
CA ASP A 114 -17.92 48.66 3.48
C ASP A 114 -16.57 48.08 3.01
N PHE A 115 -16.63 47.12 2.07
CA PHE A 115 -15.44 46.48 1.53
C PHE A 115 -14.66 47.37 0.55
N ALA A 116 -15.32 48.28 -0.17
CA ALA A 116 -14.64 49.23 -1.05
C ALA A 116 -13.64 50.13 -0.30
N ASN A 117 -13.91 50.42 0.97
CA ASN A 117 -13.06 51.23 1.85
C ASN A 117 -12.07 50.42 2.71
N CYS A 118 -12.11 49.08 2.64
CA CYS A 118 -11.20 48.19 3.34
C CYS A 118 -9.77 48.44 2.83
N LYS A 119 -8.89 48.86 3.74
CA LYS A 119 -7.47 49.17 3.47
C LYS A 119 -6.58 47.94 3.63
N GLU A 120 -7.15 46.84 4.10
CA GLU A 120 -6.42 45.65 4.47
C GLU A 120 -5.89 44.89 3.25
N ASP A 121 -4.65 44.41 3.38
CA ASP A 121 -3.92 43.72 2.32
C ASP A 121 -4.44 42.29 2.11
N ILE A 122 -4.80 41.62 3.21
CA ILE A 122 -5.22 40.22 3.22
C ILE A 122 -6.65 40.10 3.73
N VAL A 123 -7.51 39.51 2.91
CA VAL A 123 -8.90 39.19 3.25
C VAL A 123 -9.02 37.70 3.55
N LEU A 124 -9.42 37.36 4.77
CA LEU A 124 -9.65 36.00 5.19
C LEU A 124 -11.14 35.65 5.08
N ALA A 125 -11.45 34.55 4.41
CA ALA A 125 -12.81 34.04 4.29
C ALA A 125 -12.87 32.53 4.44
N ASN A 126 -13.97 32.04 5.04
CA ASN A 126 -14.27 30.62 5.00
C ASN A 126 -15.09 30.28 3.75
N TYR A 127 -15.17 28.99 3.39
CA TYR A 127 -15.91 28.54 2.19
C TYR A 127 -17.38 28.99 2.15
N GLY A 128 -18.02 29.10 3.32
CA GLY A 128 -19.41 29.55 3.45
C GLY A 128 -19.65 31.03 3.13
N LEU A 129 -18.60 31.80 2.85
CA LEU A 129 -18.67 33.23 2.48
C LEU A 129 -18.38 33.48 0.99
N LEU A 130 -18.17 32.43 0.18
CA LEU A 130 -17.82 32.58 -1.24
C LEU A 130 -18.90 33.28 -2.08
N GLU A 131 -20.17 33.00 -1.81
CA GLU A 131 -21.30 33.72 -2.45
C GLU A 131 -21.24 35.22 -2.14
N THR A 132 -21.04 35.58 -0.87
CA THR A 132 -20.85 36.98 -0.45
C THR A 132 -19.65 37.62 -1.15
N ILE A 133 -18.53 36.89 -1.31
CA ILE A 133 -17.35 37.39 -2.03
C ILE A 133 -17.65 37.68 -3.50
N GLN A 134 -18.38 36.78 -4.15
CA GLN A 134 -18.75 36.93 -5.56
C GLN A 134 -19.59 38.20 -5.78
N GLU A 135 -20.48 38.52 -4.84
CA GLU A 135 -21.29 39.75 -4.85
C GLU A 135 -20.46 41.04 -4.71
N LEU A 136 -19.25 40.99 -4.12
CA LEU A 136 -18.39 42.17 -3.96
C LEU A 136 -17.84 42.69 -5.30
N LYS A 137 -17.80 41.86 -6.35
CA LYS A 137 -17.28 42.20 -7.70
C LYS A 137 -15.87 42.79 -7.69
N VAL A 138 -15.02 42.29 -6.81
CA VAL A 138 -13.62 42.71 -6.64
C VAL A 138 -12.75 41.94 -7.62
N THR A 139 -11.80 42.62 -8.26
CA THR A 139 -10.68 41.96 -8.95
C THR A 139 -9.55 41.81 -7.95
N TRP A 140 -9.25 40.56 -7.60
CA TRP A 140 -8.21 40.22 -6.65
C TRP A 140 -6.86 40.24 -7.34
N GLU A 141 -5.80 40.57 -6.60
CA GLU A 141 -4.46 40.34 -7.12
C GLU A 141 -4.14 38.85 -7.00
N ARG A 142 -4.24 38.31 -5.78
CA ARG A 142 -4.02 36.89 -5.47
C ARG A 142 -5.28 36.29 -4.88
N ILE A 143 -5.65 35.09 -5.34
CA ILE A 143 -6.52 34.20 -4.61
C ILE A 143 -5.68 33.01 -4.17
N ILE A 144 -5.65 32.76 -2.86
CA ILE A 144 -5.05 31.57 -2.27
C ILE A 144 -6.18 30.73 -1.71
N PHE A 145 -6.41 29.56 -2.30
CA PHE A 145 -7.43 28.62 -1.86
C PHE A 145 -6.76 27.44 -1.17
N HIS A 146 -7.03 27.26 0.12
CA HIS A 146 -6.61 26.08 0.85
C HIS A 146 -7.70 25.02 0.70
N ASP A 147 -7.36 23.88 0.11
CA ASP A 147 -8.30 22.79 -0.14
C ASP A 147 -8.78 22.13 1.16
N PHE A 148 -9.95 21.53 1.07
CA PHE A 148 -10.56 20.68 2.07
C PHE A 148 -11.39 19.62 1.35
N SER A 149 -11.31 18.39 1.83
CA SER A 149 -11.94 17.20 1.24
C SER A 149 -13.29 17.49 0.58
N LEU A 150 -13.44 17.10 -0.69
CA LEU A 150 -14.65 17.27 -1.51
C LEU A 150 -15.82 16.37 -1.13
N GLU A 151 -15.81 15.76 0.06
CA GLU A 151 -16.79 14.75 0.47
C GLU A 151 -18.26 15.19 0.38
N THR A 152 -18.57 16.48 0.23
CA THR A 152 -19.95 16.98 0.16
C THR A 152 -20.24 17.76 -1.12
N LYS A 153 -21.49 17.64 -1.63
CA LYS A 153 -21.99 18.40 -2.79
C LYS A 153 -21.80 19.93 -2.62
N ASN A 154 -21.88 20.44 -1.40
CA ASN A 154 -21.68 21.87 -1.12
C ASN A 154 -20.26 22.33 -1.47
N ASN A 155 -19.26 21.46 -1.30
CA ASN A 155 -17.87 21.81 -1.56
C ASN A 155 -17.61 21.98 -3.07
N TYR A 156 -18.36 21.27 -3.92
CA TYR A 156 -18.27 21.42 -5.38
C TYR A 156 -18.79 22.79 -5.85
N GLN A 157 -19.99 23.21 -5.38
CA GLN A 157 -20.53 24.53 -5.70
C GLN A 157 -19.63 25.67 -5.19
N GLN A 158 -19.05 25.51 -4.00
CA GLN A 158 -18.07 26.45 -3.46
C GLN A 158 -16.83 26.52 -4.35
N PHE A 159 -16.32 25.38 -4.81
CA PHE A 159 -15.18 25.31 -5.73
C PHE A 159 -15.48 26.05 -7.05
N GLU A 160 -16.61 25.76 -7.70
CA GLU A 160 -17.02 26.50 -8.91
C GLU A 160 -17.13 28.01 -8.66
N THR A 161 -17.60 28.41 -7.48
CA THR A 161 -17.75 29.83 -7.11
C THR A 161 -16.40 30.52 -7.02
N VAL A 162 -15.37 29.88 -6.44
CA VAL A 162 -14.03 30.47 -6.37
C VAL A 162 -13.34 30.52 -7.75
N CYS A 163 -13.57 29.53 -8.62
CA CYS A 163 -13.06 29.55 -10.00
C CYS A 163 -13.59 30.77 -10.77
N LYS A 164 -14.84 31.18 -10.52
CA LYS A 164 -15.50 32.35 -11.15
C LYS A 164 -15.03 33.72 -10.62
N LEU A 165 -14.26 33.79 -9.53
CA LEU A 165 -13.75 35.07 -9.02
C LEU A 165 -12.60 35.59 -9.88
N ASN A 166 -12.53 36.90 -10.16
CA ASN A 166 -11.44 37.46 -10.96
C ASN A 166 -10.16 37.63 -10.12
N ALA A 167 -9.04 37.06 -10.59
CA ALA A 167 -7.73 37.16 -9.94
C ALA A 167 -6.60 37.24 -10.97
N THR A 168 -5.51 37.93 -10.62
CA THR A 168 -4.28 37.92 -11.44
C THR A 168 -3.47 36.64 -11.19
N PHE A 169 -3.37 36.23 -9.93
CA PHE A 169 -2.63 35.05 -9.51
C PHE A 169 -3.53 34.12 -8.68
N ARG A 170 -3.39 32.82 -8.88
CA ARG A 170 -4.16 31.78 -8.19
C ARG A 170 -3.24 30.72 -7.61
N TRP A 171 -3.34 30.52 -6.30
CA TRP A 171 -2.59 29.49 -5.59
C TRP A 171 -3.55 28.52 -4.94
N TYR A 172 -3.30 27.23 -5.16
CA TYR A 172 -4.10 26.16 -4.58
C TYR A 172 -3.26 25.33 -3.61
N ILE A 173 -3.59 25.32 -2.33
CA ILE A 173 -2.88 24.53 -1.31
C ILE A 173 -3.62 23.21 -1.10
N THR A 174 -2.96 22.06 -1.28
CA THR A 174 -3.62 20.75 -1.17
C THR A 174 -2.67 19.67 -0.68
N GLU A 175 -3.20 18.53 -0.23
CA GLU A 175 -2.41 17.32 0.05
C GLU A 175 -2.26 16.43 -1.19
N ASN A 176 -3.01 16.72 -2.26
CA ASN A 176 -2.99 15.96 -3.51
C ASN A 176 -3.17 16.88 -4.73
N HIS A 177 -2.11 17.13 -5.48
CA HIS A 177 -2.15 17.94 -6.71
C HIS A 177 -2.71 17.19 -7.93
N LYS A 178 -2.93 15.88 -7.86
CA LYS A 178 -3.45 15.06 -8.97
C LYS A 178 -4.98 15.03 -9.00
N GLN A 179 -5.61 16.19 -8.83
CA GLN A 179 -7.05 16.32 -8.91
C GLN A 179 -7.39 17.06 -10.22
N ASP A 180 -8.08 16.39 -11.15
CA ASP A 180 -8.39 16.93 -12.48
C ASP A 180 -9.02 18.34 -12.43
N ARG A 181 -9.86 18.60 -11.42
CA ARG A 181 -10.51 19.92 -11.21
C ARG A 181 -9.54 21.08 -11.02
N LEU A 182 -8.29 20.83 -10.62
CA LEU A 182 -7.30 21.89 -10.39
C LEU A 182 -6.92 22.59 -11.70
N GLU A 183 -7.08 21.91 -12.83
CA GLU A 183 -7.00 22.55 -14.13
C GLU A 183 -8.02 23.69 -14.25
N GLU A 184 -9.28 23.45 -13.91
CA GLU A 184 -10.34 24.47 -13.93
C GLU A 184 -10.04 25.65 -13.00
N TYR A 185 -9.42 25.39 -11.84
CA TYR A 185 -9.05 26.46 -10.91
C TYR A 185 -7.92 27.35 -11.45
N LEU A 186 -6.92 26.76 -12.10
CA LEU A 186 -5.76 27.50 -12.62
C LEU A 186 -6.04 28.20 -13.96
N VAL A 187 -6.97 27.66 -14.76
CA VAL A 187 -7.37 28.25 -16.05
C VAL A 187 -8.47 29.28 -15.80
N ALA A 188 -8.08 30.54 -15.55
CA ALA A 188 -9.04 31.63 -15.35
C ALA A 188 -9.97 31.82 -16.57
N ASP A 189 -11.24 32.15 -16.32
CA ASP A 189 -12.27 32.39 -17.34
C ASP A 189 -12.15 33.79 -18.03
N ASP A 190 -10.95 34.40 -18.03
CA ASP A 190 -10.73 35.70 -18.68
C ASP A 190 -10.70 35.61 -20.22
N GLY A 191 -11.10 34.46 -20.77
CA GLY A 191 -11.09 34.15 -22.20
C GLY A 191 -9.70 33.79 -22.74
N LYS A 192 -8.63 33.99 -21.96
CA LYS A 192 -7.28 33.50 -22.28
C LYS A 192 -7.10 32.15 -21.60
N ARG A 193 -7.76 31.12 -22.15
CA ARG A 193 -7.44 29.75 -21.76
C ARG A 193 -5.93 29.59 -21.87
N ILE A 194 -5.26 29.32 -20.74
CA ILE A 194 -3.97 28.64 -20.79
C ILE A 194 -4.29 27.33 -21.48
N HIS A 195 -4.03 27.28 -22.80
CA HIS A 195 -4.21 26.06 -23.54
C HIS A 195 -3.18 25.10 -22.97
N VAL A 196 -3.64 24.20 -22.09
CA VAL A 196 -2.86 23.07 -21.63
C VAL A 196 -2.59 22.22 -22.86
N LYS A 197 -1.46 22.50 -23.51
CA LYS A 197 -0.93 21.68 -24.61
C LYS A 197 -0.28 20.47 -23.95
N GLY A 198 -1.06 19.45 -23.64
CA GLY A 198 -0.52 18.23 -23.05
C GLY A 198 -1.54 17.41 -22.29
N ASP A 199 -1.02 16.37 -21.67
CA ASP A 199 -1.71 15.55 -20.69
C ASP A 199 -1.92 16.34 -19.39
N ILE A 200 -3.11 16.24 -18.80
CA ILE A 200 -3.50 16.99 -17.57
C ILE A 200 -2.51 16.67 -16.44
N ASP A 201 -2.09 15.41 -16.31
CA ASP A 201 -1.12 14.99 -15.30
C ASP A 201 0.22 15.74 -15.44
N THR A 202 0.70 15.93 -16.66
CA THR A 202 1.95 16.66 -16.93
C THR A 202 1.80 18.12 -16.56
N PHE A 203 0.65 18.72 -16.84
CA PHE A 203 0.36 20.10 -16.46
C PHE A 203 0.30 20.28 -14.94
N LEU A 204 -0.43 19.39 -14.24
CA LEU A 204 -0.54 19.45 -12.79
C LEU A 204 0.83 19.23 -12.11
N ASP A 205 1.65 18.31 -12.63
CA ASP A 205 3.01 18.10 -12.13
C ASP A 205 3.90 19.35 -12.36
N GLN A 206 3.77 20.04 -13.50
CA GLN A 206 4.50 21.29 -13.78
C GLN A 206 4.02 22.49 -12.96
N ALA A 207 2.72 22.55 -12.66
CA ALA A 207 2.12 23.62 -11.87
C ALA A 207 2.38 23.47 -10.36
N ASN A 208 2.83 22.30 -9.91
CA ASN A 208 2.96 21.96 -8.51
C ASN A 208 4.32 22.36 -7.91
N LEU A 209 4.25 23.07 -6.79
CA LEU A 209 5.36 23.29 -5.87
C LEU A 209 5.15 22.43 -4.64
N TYR A 210 6.20 21.75 -4.23
CA TYR A 210 6.13 20.83 -3.11
C TYR A 210 6.80 21.42 -1.86
N LEU A 211 6.07 21.57 -0.74
CA LEU A 211 6.63 22.02 0.54
C LEU A 211 6.75 20.85 1.53
N PRO A 212 7.97 20.32 1.77
CA PRO A 212 8.17 19.23 2.72
C PRO A 212 7.67 19.56 4.12
N SER A 213 7.19 18.54 4.83
CA SER A 213 7.07 18.65 6.29
C SER A 213 8.47 18.89 6.87
N ALA A 214 8.55 19.41 8.09
CA ALA A 214 9.83 19.57 8.80
C ALA A 214 10.67 18.28 8.69
N GLU A 215 12.01 18.41 8.70
CA GLU A 215 13.00 17.37 8.38
C GLU A 215 12.46 15.93 8.51
N PRO A 216 12.46 15.15 7.41
CA PRO A 216 11.85 13.82 7.41
C PRO A 216 12.42 13.01 8.56
N LYS A 217 11.56 12.62 9.50
CA LYS A 217 11.96 11.72 10.58
C LYS A 217 12.26 10.39 9.94
N SER A 218 13.53 9.99 9.92
CA SER A 218 13.91 8.63 9.53
C SER A 218 13.33 7.65 10.55
N ARG A 219 12.17 7.06 10.24
CA ARG A 219 11.56 6.03 11.07
C ARG A 219 12.18 4.68 10.74
N ASN A 220 12.45 3.87 11.76
CA ASN A 220 12.96 2.51 11.59
C ASN A 220 12.14 1.56 12.47
N LEU A 221 12.07 0.28 12.10
CA LEU A 221 11.48 -0.71 12.99
C LEU A 221 12.28 -0.78 14.31
N LYS A 222 11.56 -1.02 15.42
CA LYS A 222 12.15 -1.31 16.75
C LYS A 222 13.10 -2.50 16.74
N THR A 223 12.88 -3.45 15.82
CA THR A 223 13.72 -4.63 15.63
C THR A 223 14.16 -4.68 14.17
N PRO A 224 15.47 -4.73 13.87
CA PRO A 224 15.95 -4.77 12.50
C PRO A 224 15.57 -6.09 11.81
N LEU A 225 15.22 -6.01 10.54
CA LEU A 225 14.99 -7.18 9.69
C LEU A 225 16.28 -7.97 9.45
N ASP A 226 16.15 -9.29 9.28
CA ASP A 226 17.21 -10.13 8.76
C ASP A 226 17.45 -9.87 7.25
N ASP A 227 18.54 -10.39 6.70
CA ASP A 227 18.91 -10.12 5.30
C ASP A 227 17.87 -10.65 4.30
N ARG A 228 17.18 -11.75 4.62
CA ARG A 228 16.13 -12.31 3.75
C ARG A 228 14.89 -11.44 3.74
N GLN A 229 14.53 -10.90 4.90
CA GLN A 229 13.44 -9.95 5.04
C GLN A 229 13.75 -8.64 4.28
N LYS A 230 15.00 -8.16 4.32
CA LYS A 230 15.45 -6.99 3.52
C LYS A 230 15.41 -7.26 2.02
N ASP A 231 15.86 -8.43 1.58
CA ASP A 231 15.78 -8.84 0.17
C ASP A 231 14.32 -8.91 -0.28
N PHE A 232 13.45 -9.50 0.55
CA PHE A 232 12.02 -9.55 0.27
C PHE A 232 11.38 -8.17 0.22
N LYS A 233 11.69 -7.28 1.16
CA LYS A 233 11.27 -5.87 1.17
C LYS A 233 11.68 -5.15 -0.11
N SER A 234 12.91 -5.37 -0.57
CA SER A 234 13.42 -4.81 -1.83
C SER A 234 12.64 -5.32 -3.04
N ASN A 235 12.28 -6.61 -3.06
CA ASN A 235 11.42 -7.18 -4.09
C ASN A 235 9.99 -6.59 -4.09
N LEU A 236 9.42 -6.30 -2.92
CA LEU A 236 8.14 -5.57 -2.82
C LEU A 236 8.26 -4.19 -3.47
N ALA A 237 9.34 -3.46 -3.16
CA ALA A 237 9.57 -2.13 -3.68
C ALA A 237 9.79 -2.09 -5.20
N GLN A 238 10.58 -3.03 -5.72
CA GLN A 238 10.80 -3.22 -7.16
C GLN A 238 9.48 -3.52 -7.89
N ARG A 239 8.66 -4.41 -7.32
CA ARG A 239 7.41 -4.83 -7.95
C ARG A 239 6.38 -3.71 -8.06
N GLU A 240 6.34 -2.76 -7.13
CA GLU A 240 5.49 -1.56 -7.27
C GLU A 240 5.91 -0.68 -8.47
N ASN A 241 7.13 -0.80 -8.97
CA ASN A 241 7.60 -0.06 -10.14
C ASN A 241 7.36 -0.80 -11.48
N GLU A 242 6.81 -2.01 -11.44
CA GLU A 242 6.50 -2.80 -12.64
C GLU A 242 5.15 -2.39 -13.27
N PRO A 243 4.88 -2.73 -14.55
CA PRO A 243 3.61 -2.42 -15.21
C PRO A 243 2.40 -3.01 -14.50
N VAL A 244 2.56 -4.22 -13.93
CA VAL A 244 1.55 -4.85 -13.07
C VAL A 244 1.91 -4.55 -11.63
N ARG A 245 1.19 -3.59 -11.06
CA ARG A 245 1.49 -2.97 -9.77
C ARG A 245 1.00 -3.83 -8.60
N GLY A 246 1.95 -4.49 -7.93
CA GLY A 246 1.71 -5.40 -6.81
C GLY A 246 1.99 -6.87 -7.15
N GLY A 247 1.46 -7.81 -6.39
CA GLY A 247 1.77 -9.23 -6.60
C GLY A 247 1.18 -10.21 -5.60
N VAL A 248 1.37 -11.50 -5.87
CA VAL A 248 0.95 -12.60 -5.01
C VAL A 248 2.14 -13.06 -4.17
N ILE A 249 2.04 -12.95 -2.86
CA ILE A 249 3.06 -13.36 -1.90
C ILE A 249 2.69 -14.75 -1.39
N THR A 250 3.52 -15.74 -1.67
CA THR A 250 3.31 -17.08 -1.14
C THR A 250 3.68 -17.14 0.32
N THR A 251 2.71 -17.40 1.19
CA THR A 251 2.93 -17.65 2.61
C THR A 251 2.98 -19.15 2.84
N LEU A 252 4.05 -19.69 3.42
CA LEU A 252 4.02 -21.02 4.02
C LEU A 252 3.68 -20.83 5.49
N ILE A 253 2.44 -21.13 5.89
CA ILE A 253 1.94 -21.13 7.26
C ILE A 253 2.37 -19.90 8.07
N ARG A 254 1.56 -18.83 7.97
CA ARG A 254 1.53 -17.70 8.93
C ARG A 254 2.91 -17.10 9.26
N ASP A 255 3.74 -16.92 8.24
CA ASP A 255 5.10 -16.45 8.45
C ASP A 255 5.11 -14.99 8.93
N ILE A 256 5.38 -14.83 10.23
CA ILE A 256 5.55 -13.53 10.89
C ILE A 256 6.64 -12.70 10.21
N LEU A 257 7.64 -13.33 9.59
CA LEU A 257 8.74 -12.64 8.92
C LEU A 257 8.28 -11.87 7.69
N ILE A 258 7.32 -12.42 6.93
CA ILE A 258 6.69 -11.73 5.78
C ILE A 258 5.94 -10.49 6.28
N LYS A 259 5.20 -10.62 7.39
CA LYS A 259 4.44 -9.51 7.97
C LYS A 259 5.37 -8.40 8.50
N GLU A 260 6.45 -8.77 9.18
CA GLU A 260 7.51 -7.85 9.60
C GLU A 260 8.12 -7.08 8.41
N ALA A 261 8.43 -7.78 7.31
CA ALA A 261 8.97 -7.15 6.10
C ALA A 261 7.97 -6.22 5.40
N ILE A 262 6.67 -6.56 5.38
CA ILE A 262 5.62 -5.68 4.87
C ILE A 262 5.46 -4.43 5.73
N ILE A 263 5.58 -4.54 7.06
CA ILE A 263 5.48 -3.39 7.96
C ILE A 263 6.66 -2.42 7.73
N GLU A 264 7.89 -2.93 7.63
CA GLU A 264 9.04 -2.08 7.26
C GLU A 264 8.88 -1.47 5.88
N PHE A 265 8.36 -2.24 4.91
CA PHE A 265 8.07 -1.73 3.57
C PHE A 265 7.12 -0.51 3.61
N LEU A 266 6.05 -0.56 4.40
CA LEU A 266 5.13 0.57 4.55
C LEU A 266 5.81 1.78 5.21
N LEU A 267 6.70 1.54 6.18
CA LEU A 267 7.47 2.58 6.84
C LEU A 267 8.46 3.25 5.89
N ASP A 268 9.18 2.47 5.07
CA ASP A 268 10.06 2.98 4.01
C ASP A 268 9.28 3.83 3.02
N ARG A 269 8.06 3.41 2.65
CA ARG A 269 7.19 4.20 1.76
C ARG A 269 6.77 5.51 2.39
N LYS A 270 6.51 5.55 3.69
CA LYS A 270 6.26 6.79 4.42
C LYS A 270 7.48 7.70 4.49
N ASN A 271 8.64 7.16 4.84
CA ASN A 271 9.88 7.94 4.91
C ASN A 271 10.23 8.52 3.54
N THR A 272 10.19 7.68 2.50
CA THR A 272 10.41 8.09 1.10
C THR A 272 9.39 9.15 0.70
N SER A 273 8.10 8.92 0.99
CA SER A 273 7.06 9.87 0.62
C SER A 273 7.28 11.20 1.33
N GLU A 274 7.59 11.24 2.63
CA GLU A 274 7.88 12.50 3.34
C GLU A 274 9.16 13.20 2.87
N GLU A 275 10.22 12.44 2.53
CA GLU A 275 11.46 12.98 1.98
C GLU A 275 11.24 13.69 0.64
N TYR A 276 10.51 13.04 -0.27
CA TYR A 276 10.08 13.65 -1.53
C TYR A 276 8.86 14.55 -1.38
N GLY A 277 8.24 14.51 -0.21
CA GLY A 277 7.06 15.26 0.13
C GLY A 277 5.66 14.71 -0.09
N HIS A 278 5.53 13.67 -0.86
CA HIS A 278 4.22 13.16 -1.22
C HIS A 278 3.61 12.42 -0.02
N SER A 279 2.29 12.25 -0.02
CA SER A 279 1.67 11.25 0.85
C SER A 279 2.08 9.85 0.38
N MET A 280 2.34 8.91 1.31
CA MET A 280 2.52 7.49 0.95
C MET A 280 1.25 6.86 0.36
N GLY A 281 0.13 7.59 0.46
CA GLY A 281 -1.21 7.17 0.10
C GLY A 281 -1.80 6.18 1.10
N LYS A 282 -3.11 5.93 0.98
CA LYS A 282 -3.83 5.06 1.93
C LYS A 282 -3.61 3.58 1.61
N THR A 283 -3.36 2.80 2.66
CA THR A 283 -3.22 1.35 2.57
C THR A 283 -4.38 0.66 3.27
N LEU A 284 -5.13 -0.17 2.56
CA LEU A 284 -6.15 -1.06 3.14
C LEU A 284 -5.55 -2.45 3.35
N LEU A 285 -5.48 -2.89 4.61
CA LEU A 285 -5.06 -4.24 4.99
C LEU A 285 -6.28 -5.07 5.38
N VAL A 286 -6.63 -6.07 4.56
CA VAL A 286 -7.80 -6.93 4.76
C VAL A 286 -7.36 -8.29 5.26
N VAL A 287 -7.77 -8.64 6.48
CA VAL A 287 -7.32 -9.87 7.15
C VAL A 287 -8.49 -10.70 7.67
N PRO A 288 -8.30 -12.00 7.91
CA PRO A 288 -9.29 -12.82 8.61
C PRO A 288 -9.62 -12.25 10.02
N PRO A 289 -10.86 -12.40 10.52
CA PRO A 289 -11.25 -11.89 11.83
C PRO A 289 -10.38 -12.34 13.01
N ASP A 290 -9.87 -13.57 12.97
CA ASP A 290 -8.97 -14.15 13.96
C ASP A 290 -7.54 -13.60 13.88
N MET A 291 -7.19 -12.91 12.78
CA MET A 291 -5.85 -12.39 12.53
C MET A 291 -5.68 -10.91 12.91
N ILE A 292 -6.76 -10.15 13.12
CA ILE A 292 -6.66 -8.72 13.48
C ILE A 292 -5.77 -8.53 14.71
N GLU A 293 -6.01 -9.31 15.77
CA GLU A 293 -5.26 -9.17 17.03
C GLU A 293 -3.78 -9.52 16.85
N SER A 294 -3.48 -10.48 15.96
CA SER A 294 -2.10 -10.82 15.62
C SER A 294 -1.40 -9.68 14.89
N TRP A 295 -2.08 -9.04 13.94
CA TRP A 295 -1.54 -7.88 13.22
C TRP A 295 -1.34 -6.68 14.14
N LYS A 296 -2.32 -6.40 15.01
CA LYS A 296 -2.25 -5.33 16.00
C LYS A 296 -1.03 -5.48 16.92
N LYS A 297 -0.87 -6.65 17.54
CA LYS A 297 0.28 -6.96 18.40
C LYS A 297 1.61 -6.82 17.66
N LEU A 298 1.65 -7.22 16.40
CA LEU A 298 2.87 -7.12 15.59
C LEU A 298 3.23 -5.67 15.28
N LEU A 299 2.25 -4.84 14.90
CA LEU A 299 2.45 -3.42 14.64
C LEU A 299 2.90 -2.68 15.91
N GLU A 300 2.24 -2.92 17.04
CA GLU A 300 2.62 -2.31 18.34
C GLU A 300 4.02 -2.74 18.82
N LYS A 301 4.42 -3.98 18.52
CA LYS A 301 5.76 -4.50 18.82
C LYS A 301 6.84 -3.82 17.97
N LEU A 302 6.58 -3.56 16.69
CA LEU A 302 7.59 -3.14 15.72
C LEU A 302 7.67 -1.63 15.52
N LEU A 303 6.58 -0.90 15.75
CA LEU A 303 6.45 0.53 15.44
C LEU A 303 6.36 1.38 16.71
N GLU A 304 6.85 2.62 16.66
CA GLU A 304 6.49 3.67 17.59
C GLU A 304 5.08 4.20 17.33
N LYS A 305 4.47 4.82 18.34
CA LYS A 305 3.05 5.23 18.33
C LYS A 305 2.67 6.14 17.15
N ASP A 306 3.61 6.94 16.67
CA ASP A 306 3.40 7.95 15.61
C ASP A 306 4.11 7.59 14.30
N ASP A 307 4.65 6.37 14.20
CA ASP A 307 5.32 5.93 12.97
C ASP A 307 4.33 5.78 11.82
N LEU A 308 3.14 5.25 12.09
CA LEU A 308 2.03 5.13 11.15
C LEU A 308 0.70 5.49 11.84
N VAL A 309 -0.17 6.22 11.15
CA VAL A 309 -1.54 6.51 11.62
C VAL A 309 -2.44 5.35 11.23
N ILE A 310 -2.61 4.40 12.15
CA ILE A 310 -3.31 3.12 11.91
C ILE A 310 -4.73 3.17 12.49
N HIS A 311 -5.72 2.78 11.69
CA HIS A 311 -7.10 2.54 12.13
C HIS A 311 -7.45 1.06 12.09
N TYR A 312 -8.04 0.53 13.16
CA TYR A 312 -8.53 -0.85 13.22
C TYR A 312 -10.04 -0.84 13.03
N PHE A 313 -10.54 -1.12 11.82
CA PHE A 313 -11.96 -1.09 11.49
C PHE A 313 -12.59 -2.48 11.55
N TYR A 314 -13.08 -2.88 12.73
CA TYR A 314 -13.70 -4.19 12.97
C TYR A 314 -14.78 -4.15 14.07
N ARG A 315 -15.61 -5.20 14.19
CA ARG A 315 -16.60 -5.40 15.29
C ARG A 315 -17.54 -4.21 15.57
N ASN A 316 -18.11 -3.61 14.52
CA ASN A 316 -19.03 -2.47 14.64
C ASN A 316 -18.45 -1.26 15.40
N GLU A 317 -17.13 -1.05 15.37
CA GLU A 317 -16.57 0.21 15.89
C GLU A 317 -17.28 1.41 15.22
N ASP A 318 -17.81 2.30 16.05
CA ASP A 318 -18.68 3.41 15.63
C ASP A 318 -17.94 4.41 14.72
N LYS A 319 -16.61 4.49 14.86
CA LYS A 319 -15.78 5.41 14.10
C LYS A 319 -15.40 4.78 12.78
N LYS A 320 -16.10 5.23 11.75
CA LYS A 320 -15.74 5.06 10.36
C LYS A 320 -14.29 5.56 10.12
N PRO A 321 -13.43 4.85 9.35
CA PRO A 321 -12.13 5.38 8.96
C PRO A 321 -12.26 6.72 8.24
N ASP A 322 -11.64 7.77 8.76
CA ASP A 322 -11.56 9.05 8.07
C ASP A 322 -10.31 9.13 7.19
N ASP A 323 -10.20 10.23 6.46
CA ASP A 323 -9.14 10.45 5.50
C ASP A 323 -7.74 10.69 6.11
N SER A 324 -7.63 10.82 7.43
CA SER A 324 -6.35 11.04 8.12
C SER A 324 -5.53 9.76 8.35
N HIS A 325 -6.14 8.59 8.18
CA HIS A 325 -5.47 7.31 8.43
C HIS A 325 -4.63 6.86 7.23
N GLU A 326 -3.37 6.50 7.49
CA GLU A 326 -2.43 6.00 6.49
C GLU A 326 -2.66 4.51 6.21
N VAL A 327 -2.98 3.75 7.26
CA VAL A 327 -3.26 2.32 7.19
C VAL A 327 -4.60 2.02 7.85
N VAL A 328 -5.50 1.35 7.14
CA VAL A 328 -6.77 0.85 7.67
C VAL A 328 -6.73 -0.67 7.67
N ILE A 329 -6.83 -1.28 8.84
CA ILE A 329 -6.86 -2.73 9.01
C ILE A 329 -8.30 -3.16 9.25
N THR A 330 -8.81 -4.08 8.44
CA THR A 330 -10.21 -4.49 8.48
C THR A 330 -10.37 -5.97 8.20
N THR A 331 -11.60 -6.45 8.30
CA THR A 331 -11.98 -7.82 7.95
C THR A 331 -12.83 -7.90 6.69
N TYR A 332 -12.86 -9.08 6.10
CA TYR A 332 -13.67 -9.36 4.91
C TYR A 332 -15.13 -8.93 5.06
N ASP A 333 -15.77 -9.24 6.19
CA ASP A 333 -17.18 -8.92 6.46
C ASP A 333 -17.47 -7.41 6.61
N MET A 334 -16.43 -6.62 6.86
CA MET A 334 -16.50 -5.17 7.01
C MET A 334 -16.28 -4.42 5.69
N LEU A 335 -15.85 -5.10 4.61
CA LEU A 335 -15.61 -4.47 3.30
C LEU A 335 -16.85 -3.76 2.73
N LYS A 336 -18.05 -4.31 2.95
CA LYS A 336 -19.33 -3.68 2.56
C LYS A 336 -19.53 -2.29 3.18
N ASN A 337 -18.93 -2.04 4.35
CA ASN A 337 -19.01 -0.75 5.04
C ASN A 337 -17.93 0.25 4.57
N ILE A 338 -16.95 -0.24 3.79
CA ILE A 338 -15.89 0.56 3.16
C ILE A 338 -16.27 0.94 1.73
N GLU A 339 -16.96 0.06 1.00
CA GLU A 339 -17.32 0.26 -0.41
C GLU A 339 -18.06 1.59 -0.68
N ASN A 340 -18.87 2.05 0.27
CA ASN A 340 -19.61 3.31 0.17
C ASN A 340 -18.73 4.57 0.29
N ARG A 341 -17.40 4.42 0.26
CA ARG A 341 -16.46 5.52 0.47
C ARG A 341 -15.68 5.72 -0.80
N ASN A 342 -15.69 6.96 -1.28
CA ASN A 342 -14.85 7.42 -2.38
C ASN A 342 -13.37 7.55 -1.93
N ILE A 343 -12.87 6.60 -1.14
CA ILE A 343 -11.47 6.55 -0.72
C ILE A 343 -10.66 5.98 -1.88
N LEU A 344 -9.73 6.77 -2.40
CA LEU A 344 -8.74 6.33 -3.36
C LEU A 344 -7.62 5.60 -2.61
N TRP A 345 -7.67 4.28 -2.61
CA TRP A 345 -6.60 3.48 -2.01
C TRP A 345 -5.36 3.52 -2.89
N LYS A 346 -4.19 3.73 -2.27
CA LYS A 346 -2.90 3.55 -2.95
C LYS A 346 -2.56 2.06 -2.97
N ARG A 347 -2.73 1.36 -1.85
CA ARG A 347 -2.48 -0.08 -1.71
C ARG A 347 -3.68 -0.80 -1.14
N ILE A 348 -3.94 -1.99 -1.66
CA ILE A 348 -4.74 -3.01 -0.98
C ILE A 348 -3.83 -4.21 -0.73
N ILE A 349 -3.69 -4.62 0.52
CA ILE A 349 -3.01 -5.84 0.94
C ILE A 349 -4.07 -6.75 1.54
N PHE A 350 -4.23 -7.96 1.05
CA PHE A 350 -5.19 -8.91 1.62
C PHE A 350 -4.57 -10.26 1.93
N GLU A 351 -4.93 -10.84 3.07
CA GLU A 351 -4.45 -12.14 3.52
C GLU A 351 -5.51 -13.21 3.27
N ASP A 352 -5.32 -14.01 2.21
CA ASP A 352 -6.17 -15.12 1.81
C ASP A 352 -5.90 -16.34 2.69
N ASN A 353 -6.75 -16.54 3.69
CA ASN A 353 -6.70 -17.70 4.58
C ASN A 353 -7.95 -18.57 4.41
N TYR A 354 -8.42 -18.73 3.17
CA TYR A 354 -9.68 -19.40 2.92
C TYR A 354 -9.57 -20.92 3.04
N SER A 355 -9.88 -21.47 4.22
CA SER A 355 -9.95 -22.92 4.49
C SER A 355 -11.37 -23.42 4.81
N ALA A 356 -12.41 -22.65 4.47
CA ALA A 356 -13.74 -22.79 5.09
C ALA A 356 -14.76 -23.62 4.28
N SER A 357 -15.89 -23.94 4.93
CA SER A 357 -16.96 -24.82 4.43
C SER A 357 -17.66 -24.26 3.18
N GLU A 358 -18.43 -25.08 2.44
CA GLU A 358 -19.14 -24.66 1.22
C GLU A 358 -20.03 -23.42 1.43
N LYS A 359 -20.66 -23.27 2.60
CA LYS A 359 -21.47 -22.09 2.94
C LYS A 359 -20.61 -20.83 3.06
N ASP A 360 -19.44 -20.97 3.68
CA ASP A 360 -18.48 -19.88 3.80
C ASP A 360 -17.92 -19.49 2.43
N ARG A 361 -17.96 -20.38 1.42
CA ARG A 361 -17.42 -20.12 0.07
C ARG A 361 -18.25 -19.06 -0.63
N GLN A 362 -19.57 -19.16 -0.55
CA GLN A 362 -20.46 -18.20 -1.19
C GLN A 362 -20.32 -16.81 -0.55
N GLN A 363 -20.29 -16.75 0.78
CA GLN A 363 -20.09 -15.49 1.49
C GLN A 363 -18.72 -14.89 1.18
N TYR A 364 -17.66 -15.71 1.21
CA TYR A 364 -16.32 -15.27 0.85
C TYR A 364 -16.24 -14.77 -0.60
N GLN A 365 -16.87 -15.47 -1.56
CA GLN A 365 -16.91 -15.03 -2.96
C GLN A 365 -17.58 -13.67 -3.11
N LEU A 366 -18.68 -13.43 -2.38
CA LEU A 366 -19.34 -12.13 -2.36
C LEU A 366 -18.39 -11.05 -1.79
N LEU A 367 -17.76 -11.30 -0.64
CA LEU A 367 -16.84 -10.35 0.00
C LEU A 367 -15.59 -10.09 -0.85
N PHE A 368 -15.06 -11.12 -1.51
CA PHE A 368 -13.95 -11.02 -2.45
C PHE A 368 -14.33 -10.20 -3.70
N SER A 369 -15.59 -10.28 -4.14
CA SER A 369 -16.07 -9.48 -5.27
C SER A 369 -16.07 -7.98 -4.96
N PHE A 370 -16.43 -7.58 -3.73
CA PHE A 370 -16.31 -6.20 -3.26
C PHE A 370 -14.85 -5.75 -3.21
N LEU A 371 -13.94 -6.61 -2.72
CA LEU A 371 -12.51 -6.32 -2.69
C LEU A 371 -11.93 -6.04 -4.10
N CYS A 372 -12.39 -6.80 -5.10
CA CYS A 372 -12.01 -6.60 -6.50
C CYS A 372 -12.58 -5.28 -7.07
N GLN A 373 -13.67 -4.77 -6.51
CA GLN A 373 -14.33 -3.55 -7.00
C GLN A 373 -13.68 -2.26 -6.50
N LEU A 374 -13.10 -2.27 -5.29
CA LEU A 374 -12.39 -1.13 -4.71
C LEU A 374 -11.26 -0.67 -5.64
N HIS A 375 -11.13 0.62 -5.90
CA HIS A 375 -10.01 1.17 -6.68
C HIS A 375 -8.72 1.12 -5.85
N ALA A 376 -7.63 0.62 -6.44
CA ALA A 376 -6.30 0.68 -5.85
C ALA A 376 -5.22 0.65 -6.92
N GLU A 377 -4.12 1.38 -6.68
CA GLU A 377 -2.96 1.42 -7.58
C GLU A 377 -2.09 0.17 -7.46
N TYR A 378 -1.81 -0.28 -6.23
CA TYR A 378 -1.07 -1.51 -5.96
C TYR A 378 -1.94 -2.53 -5.24
N ARG A 379 -1.80 -3.79 -5.65
CA ARG A 379 -2.59 -4.90 -5.12
C ARG A 379 -1.70 -6.05 -4.67
N TRP A 380 -1.79 -6.39 -3.40
CA TRP A 380 -1.01 -7.44 -2.77
C TRP A 380 -1.91 -8.52 -2.20
N CYS A 381 -1.58 -9.78 -2.46
CA CYS A 381 -2.25 -10.95 -1.89
C CYS A 381 -1.24 -11.76 -1.09
N LEU A 382 -1.52 -12.09 0.16
CA LEU A 382 -0.78 -13.09 0.92
C LEU A 382 -1.60 -14.37 0.88
N THR A 383 -1.06 -15.46 0.35
CA THR A 383 -1.81 -16.73 0.20
C THR A 383 -0.89 -17.93 0.26
N GLU A 384 -1.42 -19.05 0.75
CA GLU A 384 -0.73 -20.35 0.67
C GLU A 384 -0.83 -20.98 -0.72
N ASN A 385 -1.83 -20.56 -1.53
CA ASN A 385 -2.11 -21.12 -2.84
C ASN A 385 -2.12 -20.01 -3.92
N PRO A 386 -0.97 -19.74 -4.56
CA PRO A 386 -0.84 -18.63 -5.51
C PRO A 386 -1.47 -18.90 -6.89
N THR A 387 -1.91 -20.14 -7.18
CA THR A 387 -2.44 -20.54 -8.50
C THR A 387 -3.95 -20.35 -8.61
N GLN A 388 -4.61 -19.86 -7.55
CA GLN A 388 -6.05 -19.65 -7.57
C GLN A 388 -6.45 -18.60 -8.60
N GLN A 389 -7.22 -19.00 -9.60
CA GLN A 389 -7.62 -18.14 -10.73
C GLN A 389 -8.33 -16.85 -10.29
N LYS A 390 -9.03 -16.85 -9.15
CA LYS A 390 -9.66 -15.66 -8.56
C LYS A 390 -8.66 -14.53 -8.29
N LEU A 391 -7.39 -14.85 -8.03
CA LEU A 391 -6.33 -13.88 -7.77
C LEU A 391 -5.99 -13.07 -9.01
N ALA A 392 -6.10 -13.64 -10.21
CA ALA A 392 -5.84 -12.88 -11.44
C ALA A 392 -6.86 -11.76 -11.64
N ARG A 393 -8.13 -12.01 -11.31
CA ARG A 393 -9.18 -10.99 -11.29
C ARG A 393 -8.88 -9.87 -10.28
N PHE A 394 -8.37 -10.22 -9.10
CA PHE A 394 -7.98 -9.22 -8.11
C PHE A 394 -6.81 -8.37 -8.61
N MET A 395 -5.76 -8.99 -9.14
CA MET A 395 -4.54 -8.28 -9.58
C MET A 395 -4.77 -7.41 -10.81
N ASN A 396 -5.52 -7.91 -11.80
CA ASN A 396 -5.74 -7.21 -13.06
C ASN A 396 -7.21 -7.37 -13.51
N ARG A 397 -8.08 -6.60 -12.85
CA ARG A 397 -9.52 -6.58 -13.15
C ARG A 397 -9.83 -6.20 -14.59
N LYS A 398 -9.02 -5.33 -15.22
CA LYS A 398 -9.25 -4.87 -16.60
C LYS A 398 -9.11 -6.02 -17.59
N GLU A 399 -8.12 -6.89 -17.39
CA GLU A 399 -7.84 -8.02 -18.28
C GLU A 399 -8.63 -9.28 -17.90
N TYR A 400 -8.78 -9.57 -16.60
CA TYR A 400 -9.36 -10.83 -16.11
C TYR A 400 -10.70 -10.66 -15.37
N GLY A 401 -11.32 -9.47 -15.42
CA GLY A 401 -12.56 -9.17 -14.67
C GLY A 401 -13.72 -10.11 -14.97
N GLU A 402 -13.85 -10.51 -16.24
CA GLU A 402 -14.94 -11.35 -16.73
C GLU A 402 -14.58 -12.86 -16.72
N SER A 403 -13.31 -13.19 -16.47
CA SER A 403 -12.80 -14.57 -16.53
C SER A 403 -13.58 -15.53 -15.62
N HIS A 404 -14.03 -15.04 -14.46
CA HIS A 404 -14.78 -15.84 -13.50
C HIS A 404 -16.10 -16.40 -14.05
N ASN A 405 -16.84 -15.60 -14.82
CA ASN A 405 -18.13 -16.04 -15.38
C ASN A 405 -17.92 -17.12 -16.43
N LEU A 406 -16.87 -16.98 -17.25
CA LEU A 406 -16.51 -17.95 -18.28
C LEU A 406 -15.99 -19.27 -17.68
N ILE A 407 -15.14 -19.20 -16.66
CA ILE A 407 -14.65 -20.41 -15.97
C ILE A 407 -15.83 -21.13 -15.29
N LYS A 408 -16.73 -20.38 -14.65
CA LYS A 408 -17.88 -20.94 -13.95
C LYS A 408 -18.88 -21.62 -14.89
N SER A 409 -19.13 -21.07 -16.09
CA SER A 409 -20.04 -21.71 -17.05
C SER A 409 -19.53 -23.08 -17.51
N ILE A 410 -18.21 -23.24 -17.65
CA ILE A 410 -17.56 -24.52 -17.99
C ILE A 410 -17.58 -25.50 -16.83
N SER A 411 -17.27 -25.05 -15.61
CA SER A 411 -17.34 -25.93 -14.43
C SER A 411 -18.76 -26.48 -14.19
N LEU A 412 -19.79 -25.81 -14.71
CA LEU A 412 -21.18 -26.25 -14.68
C LEU A 412 -21.59 -27.13 -15.87
N GLY A 413 -20.68 -27.43 -16.80
CA GLY A 413 -20.95 -28.28 -17.98
C GLY A 413 -21.86 -27.64 -19.03
N ASN A 414 -22.06 -26.31 -18.98
CA ASN A 414 -22.97 -25.60 -19.88
C ASN A 414 -22.27 -24.98 -21.10
N ALA A 415 -20.97 -25.22 -21.24
CA ALA A 415 -20.14 -24.57 -22.24
C ALA A 415 -20.14 -25.33 -23.57
N LYS A 416 -19.99 -24.60 -24.67
CA LYS A 416 -19.78 -25.19 -26.00
C LYS A 416 -18.31 -25.62 -26.16
N ASP A 417 -18.03 -26.59 -27.02
CA ASP A 417 -16.66 -27.07 -27.29
C ASP A 417 -15.66 -25.94 -27.62
N ASP A 418 -16.10 -24.89 -28.33
CA ASP A 418 -15.27 -23.72 -28.65
C ASP A 418 -14.96 -22.84 -27.42
N GLU A 419 -15.87 -22.81 -26.44
CA GLU A 419 -15.70 -22.12 -25.16
C GLU A 419 -14.72 -22.87 -24.26
N GLU A 420 -14.72 -24.21 -24.30
CA GLU A 420 -13.75 -25.03 -23.57
C GLU A 420 -12.31 -24.77 -24.03
N LYS A 421 -12.05 -24.77 -25.34
CA LYS A 421 -10.71 -24.46 -25.88
C LYS A 421 -10.26 -23.04 -25.54
N SER A 422 -11.17 -22.08 -25.66
CA SER A 422 -10.91 -20.68 -25.32
C SER A 422 -10.58 -20.53 -23.83
N THR A 423 -11.25 -21.30 -22.98
CA THR A 423 -11.01 -21.27 -21.53
C THR A 423 -9.76 -22.00 -21.12
N ALA A 424 -9.42 -23.14 -21.72
CA ALA A 424 -8.15 -23.79 -21.47
C ALA A 424 -6.97 -22.84 -21.78
N LYS A 425 -7.09 -22.06 -22.88
CA LYS A 425 -6.13 -20.99 -23.20
C LYS A 425 -6.14 -19.88 -22.14
N LEU A 426 -7.31 -19.44 -21.69
CA LEU A 426 -7.44 -18.42 -20.63
C LEU A 426 -6.84 -18.87 -19.30
N VAL A 427 -7.12 -20.11 -18.86
CA VAL A 427 -6.56 -20.69 -17.64
C VAL A 427 -5.04 -20.73 -17.70
N LYS A 428 -4.49 -21.19 -18.82
CA LYS A 428 -3.03 -21.18 -19.05
C LYS A 428 -2.43 -19.77 -19.02
N ASN A 429 -3.14 -18.78 -19.57
CA ASN A 429 -2.71 -17.38 -19.50
C ASN A 429 -2.76 -16.86 -18.06
N ILE A 430 -3.82 -17.16 -17.31
CA ILE A 430 -3.97 -16.81 -15.89
C ILE A 430 -2.85 -17.43 -15.05
N GLU A 431 -2.54 -18.71 -15.25
CA GLU A 431 -1.44 -19.39 -14.55
C GLU A 431 -0.08 -18.74 -14.88
N GLY A 432 0.17 -18.46 -16.16
CA GLY A 432 1.39 -17.76 -16.60
C GLY A 432 1.53 -16.37 -15.98
N PHE A 433 0.43 -15.61 -15.95
CA PHE A 433 0.36 -14.30 -15.31
C PHE A 433 0.59 -14.39 -13.80
N LEU A 434 -0.12 -15.28 -13.10
CA LEU A 434 0.04 -15.48 -11.65
C LEU A 434 1.46 -15.88 -11.30
N LYS A 435 2.08 -16.75 -12.09
CA LYS A 435 3.49 -17.13 -11.92
C LYS A 435 4.44 -15.93 -12.07
N GLN A 436 4.18 -15.02 -13.01
CA GLN A 436 5.00 -13.82 -13.23
C GLN A 436 4.91 -12.83 -12.06
N VAL A 437 3.71 -12.65 -11.48
CA VAL A 437 3.46 -11.69 -10.39
C VAL A 437 3.66 -12.29 -9.00
N THR A 438 3.96 -13.58 -8.92
CA THR A 438 4.18 -14.26 -7.64
C THR A 438 5.57 -13.94 -7.10
N LEU A 439 5.62 -13.41 -5.88
CA LEU A 439 6.83 -13.28 -5.07
C LEU A 439 6.88 -14.38 -4.02
N ARG A 440 8.04 -15.02 -3.93
CA ARG A 440 8.32 -16.03 -2.91
C ARG A 440 9.20 -15.41 -1.84
N PHE A 441 8.84 -15.62 -0.57
CA PHE A 441 9.71 -15.23 0.52
C PHE A 441 10.99 -16.10 0.48
N PRO A 442 12.20 -15.52 0.59
CA PRO A 442 13.44 -16.30 0.59
C PRO A 442 13.43 -17.28 1.76
N ARG A 443 13.50 -18.58 1.47
CA ARG A 443 13.57 -19.62 2.51
C ARG A 443 14.92 -19.56 3.21
N SER A 444 14.96 -19.87 4.51
CA SER A 444 16.26 -20.05 5.17
C SER A 444 16.88 -21.31 4.58
N PRO A 445 18.17 -21.31 4.26
CA PRO A 445 18.87 -22.59 4.25
C PRO A 445 18.70 -23.22 5.64
N ASN A 446 18.27 -24.48 5.68
CA ASN A 446 18.06 -25.28 6.88
C ASN A 446 16.82 -24.96 7.75
N ASP A 447 15.72 -24.46 7.18
CA ASP A 447 14.46 -24.28 7.93
C ASP A 447 13.99 -25.61 8.54
N TYR A 448 14.23 -26.73 7.86
CA TYR A 448 13.94 -28.07 8.40
C TYR A 448 14.68 -28.38 9.72
N LYS A 449 15.92 -27.90 9.92
CA LYS A 449 16.68 -28.13 11.16
C LYS A 449 16.06 -27.41 12.35
N LYS A 450 15.48 -26.22 12.12
CA LYS A 450 14.73 -25.48 13.13
C LYS A 450 13.50 -26.27 13.57
N HIS A 451 12.75 -26.82 12.61
CA HIS A 451 11.60 -27.66 12.90
C HIS A 451 11.97 -28.96 13.63
N ILE A 452 13.08 -29.63 13.26
CA ILE A 452 13.60 -30.78 14.03
C ILE A 452 13.94 -30.37 15.47
N THR A 453 14.60 -29.22 15.67
CA THR A 453 14.93 -28.70 17.01
C THR A 453 13.67 -28.44 17.84
N ASN A 454 12.65 -27.84 17.24
CA ASN A 454 11.36 -27.62 17.90
C ASN A 454 10.68 -28.94 18.24
N ALA A 455 10.62 -29.92 17.33
CA ALA A 455 10.07 -31.23 17.61
C ALA A 455 10.80 -31.94 18.77
N LYS A 456 12.14 -31.81 18.83
CA LYS A 456 12.95 -32.30 19.95
C LYS A 456 12.57 -31.63 21.27
N LYS A 457 12.31 -30.32 21.26
CA LYS A 457 11.86 -29.55 22.42
C LYS A 457 10.50 -30.05 22.92
N GLU A 458 9.50 -30.11 22.03
CA GLU A 458 8.13 -30.57 22.37
C GLU A 458 8.15 -32.00 22.94
N LYS A 459 8.97 -32.90 22.37
CA LYS A 459 9.16 -34.27 22.89
C LYS A 459 9.70 -34.29 24.33
N ASN A 460 10.58 -33.35 24.68
CA ASN A 460 11.26 -33.29 25.96
C ASN A 460 10.43 -32.60 27.06
N GLU A 461 9.28 -32.01 26.73
CA GLU A 461 8.37 -31.46 27.74
C GLU A 461 7.84 -32.58 28.66
N ASN A 462 7.51 -32.23 29.90
CA ASN A 462 6.99 -33.19 30.88
C ASN A 462 5.74 -33.89 30.33
N GLU A 463 4.83 -33.10 29.77
CA GLU A 463 3.69 -33.53 28.97
C GLU A 463 3.88 -33.04 27.52
N PRO A 464 4.36 -33.90 26.60
CA PRO A 464 4.59 -33.50 25.23
C PRO A 464 3.32 -33.03 24.54
N ASN A 465 3.36 -31.86 23.93
CA ASN A 465 2.29 -31.43 23.03
C ASN A 465 2.38 -32.21 21.71
N ILE A 466 1.61 -33.29 21.63
CA ILE A 466 1.62 -34.21 20.48
C ILE A 466 1.32 -33.49 19.16
N SER A 467 0.33 -32.59 19.15
CA SER A 467 -0.04 -31.84 17.94
C SER A 467 1.12 -30.94 17.49
N LYS A 468 1.72 -30.16 18.39
CA LYS A 468 2.89 -29.34 18.05
C LYS A 468 4.08 -30.18 17.60
N PHE A 469 4.31 -31.34 18.22
CA PHE A 469 5.34 -32.28 17.79
C PHE A 469 5.10 -32.72 16.34
N CYS A 470 3.89 -33.17 16.01
CA CYS A 470 3.55 -33.65 14.66
C CYS A 470 3.62 -32.53 13.62
N ASN A 471 3.13 -31.33 13.95
CA ASN A 471 3.20 -30.15 13.08
C ASN A 471 4.65 -29.78 12.78
N ASN A 472 5.53 -29.80 13.79
CA ASN A 472 6.95 -29.55 13.58
C ASN A 472 7.61 -30.65 12.73
N MET A 473 7.28 -31.93 12.94
CA MET A 473 7.85 -33.00 12.13
C MET A 473 7.40 -32.92 10.67
N LEU A 474 6.10 -32.68 10.41
CA LEU A 474 5.60 -32.50 9.05
C LEU A 474 6.24 -31.28 8.38
N ALA A 475 6.30 -30.14 9.08
CA ALA A 475 6.98 -28.95 8.59
C ALA A 475 8.47 -29.20 8.30
N ALA A 476 9.16 -30.01 9.13
CA ALA A 476 10.54 -30.39 8.88
C ALA A 476 10.69 -31.21 7.58
N ILE A 477 9.81 -32.20 7.37
CA ILE A 477 9.79 -33.03 6.16
C ILE A 477 9.51 -32.18 4.93
N VAL A 478 8.45 -31.38 4.96
CA VAL A 478 8.05 -30.50 3.87
C VAL A 478 9.15 -29.51 3.53
N SER A 479 9.74 -28.85 4.54
CA SER A 479 10.84 -27.89 4.35
C SER A 479 12.09 -28.55 3.77
N TYR A 480 12.47 -29.72 4.26
CA TYR A 480 13.63 -30.45 3.73
C TYR A 480 13.42 -30.86 2.27
N THR A 481 12.27 -31.47 1.95
CA THR A 481 11.92 -31.86 0.58
C THR A 481 11.99 -30.65 -0.34
N LYS A 482 11.34 -29.56 0.05
CA LYS A 482 11.34 -28.29 -0.67
C LYS A 482 12.77 -27.74 -0.89
N GLU A 483 13.59 -27.69 0.15
CA GLU A 483 14.97 -27.22 0.08
C GLU A 483 15.81 -28.09 -0.84
N PHE A 484 15.69 -29.42 -0.75
CA PHE A 484 16.42 -30.37 -1.59
C PHE A 484 16.11 -30.16 -3.08
N TYR A 485 14.82 -30.13 -3.45
CA TYR A 485 14.42 -29.96 -4.85
C TYR A 485 14.81 -28.60 -5.43
N ILE A 486 14.74 -27.54 -4.64
CA ILE A 486 15.21 -26.21 -5.07
C ILE A 486 16.72 -26.23 -5.27
N LYS A 487 17.48 -26.76 -4.30
CA LYS A 487 18.94 -26.78 -4.32
C LYS A 487 19.50 -27.60 -5.49
N HIS A 488 18.91 -28.77 -5.76
CA HIS A 488 19.47 -29.72 -6.72
C HIS A 488 18.85 -29.61 -8.12
N PHE A 489 17.56 -29.24 -8.23
CA PHE A 489 16.84 -29.26 -9.52
C PHE A 489 16.24 -27.90 -9.90
N LYS A 490 16.30 -26.90 -9.00
CA LYS A 490 15.61 -25.61 -9.15
C LYS A 490 14.08 -25.77 -9.32
N ILE A 491 13.52 -26.83 -8.74
CA ILE A 491 12.08 -27.13 -8.76
C ILE A 491 11.49 -26.72 -7.41
N CYS A 492 10.34 -26.05 -7.43
CA CYS A 492 9.61 -25.71 -6.22
C CYS A 492 8.25 -26.39 -6.26
N ALA A 493 7.87 -27.06 -5.17
CA ALA A 493 6.51 -27.53 -4.98
C ALA A 493 5.54 -26.34 -4.91
N GLU A 494 4.46 -26.43 -5.66
CA GLU A 494 3.38 -25.45 -5.77
C GLU A 494 2.13 -25.90 -5.00
N SER A 495 2.01 -27.19 -4.68
CA SER A 495 0.93 -27.75 -3.86
C SER A 495 1.41 -28.84 -2.89
N ASP A 496 0.52 -29.37 -2.06
CA ASP A 496 0.81 -30.52 -1.21
C ASP A 496 0.97 -31.80 -2.04
N GLU A 497 0.23 -31.94 -3.15
CA GLU A 497 0.39 -33.05 -4.10
C GLU A 497 1.78 -33.05 -4.76
N ASP A 498 2.36 -31.87 -5.01
CA ASP A 498 3.74 -31.78 -5.49
C ASP A 498 4.72 -32.28 -4.44
N ILE A 499 4.45 -32.05 -3.15
CA ILE A 499 5.31 -32.55 -2.06
C ILE A 499 5.24 -34.05 -1.94
N GLU A 500 4.03 -34.63 -2.03
CA GLU A 500 3.85 -36.07 -2.09
C GLU A 500 4.60 -36.68 -3.27
N GLU A 501 4.45 -36.11 -4.48
CA GLU A 501 5.16 -36.59 -5.68
C GLU A 501 6.68 -36.45 -5.55
N MET A 502 7.16 -35.35 -4.98
CA MET A 502 8.58 -35.15 -4.66
C MET A 502 9.10 -36.18 -3.66
N TYR A 503 8.27 -36.59 -2.70
CA TYR A 503 8.62 -37.60 -1.72
C TYR A 503 8.60 -39.02 -2.30
N ASP A 504 7.64 -39.32 -3.17
CA ASP A 504 7.59 -40.56 -3.94
C ASP A 504 8.80 -40.71 -4.87
N SER A 505 9.31 -39.61 -5.42
CA SER A 505 10.52 -39.63 -6.25
C SER A 505 11.78 -39.86 -5.45
N PHE A 506 11.83 -39.45 -4.18
CA PHE A 506 12.88 -39.94 -3.30
C PHE A 506 12.84 -41.47 -3.26
N CYS A 507 11.68 -42.04 -2.96
CA CYS A 507 11.50 -43.48 -2.82
C CYS A 507 11.88 -44.24 -4.10
N ALA A 508 11.39 -43.79 -5.26
CA ALA A 508 11.69 -44.42 -6.54
C ALA A 508 13.14 -44.22 -7.01
N GLY A 509 13.83 -43.19 -6.54
CA GLY A 509 15.25 -42.94 -6.83
C GLY A 509 16.23 -43.89 -6.13
N PHE A 510 15.80 -44.68 -5.13
CA PHE A 510 16.67 -45.61 -4.40
C PHE A 510 16.53 -47.06 -4.86
N LYS A 511 17.69 -47.73 -5.06
CA LYS A 511 17.75 -49.17 -5.33
C LYS A 511 17.62 -50.04 -4.08
N ASN A 512 17.99 -49.51 -2.92
CA ASN A 512 17.97 -50.24 -1.66
C ASN A 512 16.57 -50.18 -1.03
N THR A 513 15.88 -51.31 -1.01
CA THR A 513 14.52 -51.42 -0.46
C THR A 513 14.43 -51.07 1.02
N SER A 514 15.51 -51.25 1.80
CA SER A 514 15.53 -50.83 3.22
C SER A 514 15.50 -49.32 3.38
N ASP A 515 16.15 -48.59 2.46
CA ASP A 515 16.23 -47.14 2.48
C ASP A 515 14.89 -46.52 2.05
N VAL A 516 14.26 -47.09 1.02
CA VAL A 516 12.90 -46.76 0.60
C VAL A 516 11.91 -46.95 1.75
N GLY A 517 11.96 -48.12 2.39
CA GLY A 517 11.08 -48.43 3.51
C GLY A 517 11.23 -47.46 4.69
N LEU A 518 12.46 -46.99 4.96
CA LEU A 518 12.70 -45.98 5.99
C LEU A 518 12.07 -44.64 5.62
N ILE A 519 12.30 -44.15 4.39
CA ILE A 519 11.77 -42.88 3.89
C ILE A 519 10.23 -42.91 3.93
N MET A 520 9.60 -43.90 3.28
CA MET A 520 8.14 -44.04 3.29
C MET A 520 7.57 -44.11 4.70
N LYS A 521 8.22 -44.84 5.60
CA LYS A 521 7.78 -44.95 7.00
C LYS A 521 7.74 -43.61 7.71
N ILE A 522 8.72 -42.73 7.48
CA ILE A 522 8.76 -41.40 8.12
C ILE A 522 7.60 -40.53 7.65
N TRP A 523 7.31 -40.54 6.34
CA TRP A 523 6.16 -39.83 5.80
C TRP A 523 4.86 -40.35 6.40
N VAL A 524 4.65 -41.67 6.36
CA VAL A 524 3.45 -42.29 6.93
C VAL A 524 3.33 -41.98 8.42
N ASP A 525 4.40 -42.15 9.20
CA ASP A 525 4.38 -41.87 10.63
C ASP A 525 4.10 -40.39 10.92
N ALA A 526 4.77 -39.45 10.24
CA ALA A 526 4.55 -38.02 10.48
C ALA A 526 3.17 -37.55 10.00
N HIS A 527 2.78 -37.92 8.78
CA HIS A 527 1.51 -37.53 8.16
C HIS A 527 0.32 -38.16 8.90
N PHE A 528 0.34 -39.46 9.18
CA PHE A 528 -0.73 -40.12 9.91
C PHE A 528 -0.92 -39.54 11.32
N ASN A 529 0.18 -39.31 12.05
CA ASN A 529 0.08 -38.72 13.38
C ASN A 529 -0.37 -37.26 13.33
N PHE A 530 0.03 -36.49 12.31
CA PHE A 530 -0.49 -35.14 12.05
C PHE A 530 -2.02 -35.19 11.85
N SER A 531 -2.52 -35.96 10.89
CA SER A 531 -3.96 -36.08 10.61
C SER A 531 -4.76 -36.60 11.81
N LYS A 532 -4.18 -37.47 12.65
CA LYS A 532 -4.84 -37.95 13.88
C LYS A 532 -4.78 -36.95 15.02
N SER A 533 -3.75 -36.11 15.07
CA SER A 533 -3.63 -35.06 16.08
C SER A 533 -4.71 -33.99 15.91
N GLU A 534 -5.12 -33.69 14.67
CA GLU A 534 -6.26 -32.79 14.40
C GLU A 534 -7.61 -33.36 14.87
N GLN A 535 -7.69 -34.68 15.08
CA GLN A 535 -8.90 -35.37 15.53
C GLN A 535 -8.89 -35.68 17.03
N ASP A 536 -7.91 -35.16 17.80
CA ASP A 536 -7.67 -35.51 19.21
C ASP A 536 -7.52 -37.04 19.45
N ARG A 537 -7.04 -37.77 18.44
CA ARG A 537 -6.93 -39.24 18.46
C ARG A 537 -5.50 -39.76 18.48
N CYS A 538 -4.50 -38.88 18.62
CA CYS A 538 -3.11 -39.29 18.55
C CYS A 538 -2.61 -39.83 19.90
N PHE A 539 -2.11 -41.06 19.90
CA PHE A 539 -1.40 -41.68 21.03
C PHE A 539 0.03 -42.02 20.59
N ILE A 540 0.86 -41.00 20.36
CA ILE A 540 2.29 -41.21 20.12
C ILE A 540 3.08 -41.04 21.41
N GLY A 541 3.68 -42.13 21.90
CA GLY A 541 4.54 -42.08 23.08
C GLY A 541 5.89 -41.40 22.80
N LYS A 542 6.56 -40.91 23.85
CA LYS A 542 7.89 -40.27 23.77
C LYS A 542 8.94 -41.11 23.00
N THR A 543 8.88 -42.44 23.14
CA THR A 543 9.76 -43.37 22.40
C THR A 543 9.49 -43.32 20.89
N ALA A 544 8.21 -43.32 20.48
CA ALA A 544 7.86 -43.23 19.06
C ALA A 544 8.24 -41.85 18.50
N MET A 545 7.99 -40.76 19.23
CA MET A 545 8.45 -39.42 18.85
C MET A 545 9.97 -39.36 18.62
N LYS A 546 10.75 -39.95 19.53
CA LYS A 546 12.22 -40.06 19.40
C LYS A 546 12.59 -40.82 18.11
N ASN A 547 11.96 -41.97 17.88
CA ASN A 547 12.23 -42.79 16.71
C ASN A 547 11.90 -42.06 15.40
N ILE A 548 10.81 -41.29 15.34
CA ILE A 548 10.46 -40.49 14.16
C ILE A 548 11.56 -39.46 13.87
N ILE A 549 12.04 -38.72 14.88
CA ILE A 549 13.13 -37.75 14.71
C ILE A 549 14.41 -38.44 14.21
N GLU A 550 14.84 -39.52 14.86
CA GLU A 550 16.08 -40.23 14.52
C GLU A 550 16.00 -40.86 13.11
N ASN A 551 14.85 -41.42 12.76
CA ASN A 551 14.60 -41.95 11.42
C ASN A 551 14.65 -40.83 10.37
N PHE A 552 14.05 -39.67 10.64
CA PHE A 552 14.09 -38.54 9.71
C PHE A 552 15.51 -38.00 9.50
N GLU A 553 16.29 -37.84 10.57
CA GLU A 553 17.71 -37.46 10.46
C GLU A 553 18.54 -38.49 9.70
N LYS A 554 18.22 -39.78 9.83
CA LYS A 554 18.84 -40.86 9.05
C LYS A 554 18.42 -40.81 7.57
N ALA A 555 17.15 -40.55 7.28
CA ALA A 555 16.65 -40.41 5.91
C ALA A 555 17.28 -39.22 5.18
N ILE A 556 17.46 -38.08 5.85
CA ILE A 556 18.18 -36.93 5.28
C ILE A 556 19.59 -37.34 4.84
N LYS A 557 20.33 -38.08 5.67
CA LYS A 557 21.67 -38.57 5.31
C LYS A 557 21.68 -39.55 4.15
N ILE A 558 20.60 -40.32 3.97
CA ILE A 558 20.43 -41.26 2.86
C ILE A 558 20.12 -40.48 1.57
N ILE A 559 19.20 -39.50 1.64
CA ILE A 559 18.81 -38.62 0.53
C ILE A 559 20.00 -37.78 0.02
N GLU A 560 20.77 -37.17 0.91
CA GLU A 560 21.98 -36.41 0.52
C GLU A 560 23.09 -37.29 -0.08
N LYS A 561 23.08 -38.61 0.15
CA LYS A 561 24.02 -39.56 -0.47
C LYS A 561 23.52 -40.16 -1.79
N ALA A 562 22.24 -40.03 -2.08
CA ALA A 562 21.66 -40.56 -3.31
C ALA A 562 22.24 -39.85 -4.54
N THR A 563 22.39 -40.59 -5.64
CA THR A 563 22.72 -39.97 -6.92
C THR A 563 21.58 -39.06 -7.36
N GLN A 564 21.83 -37.75 -7.41
CA GLN A 564 20.85 -36.72 -7.78
C GLN A 564 20.15 -37.06 -9.10
N THR A 565 20.88 -37.62 -10.06
CA THR A 565 20.36 -38.09 -11.36
C THR A 565 19.21 -39.09 -11.22
N SER A 566 19.29 -40.06 -10.31
CA SER A 566 18.24 -41.09 -10.13
C SER A 566 16.94 -40.49 -9.60
N ILE A 567 17.04 -39.54 -8.67
CA ILE A 567 15.88 -38.82 -8.14
C ILE A 567 15.27 -37.92 -9.22
N GLU A 568 16.10 -37.22 -10.00
CA GLU A 568 15.64 -36.35 -11.09
C GLU A 568 14.92 -37.12 -12.20
N GLU A 569 15.51 -38.24 -12.65
CA GLU A 569 14.91 -39.12 -13.65
C GLU A 569 13.56 -39.65 -13.19
N SER A 570 13.48 -40.11 -11.93
CA SER A 570 12.24 -40.59 -11.34
C SER A 570 11.16 -39.50 -11.28
N TYR A 571 11.52 -38.30 -10.81
CA TYR A 571 10.61 -37.16 -10.76
C TYR A 571 10.09 -36.77 -12.15
N ASN A 572 10.98 -36.70 -13.15
CA ASN A 572 10.60 -36.38 -14.52
C ASN A 572 9.71 -37.46 -15.16
N GLN A 573 9.95 -38.75 -14.86
CA GLN A 573 9.10 -39.85 -15.32
C GLN A 573 7.67 -39.76 -14.74
N MET A 574 7.54 -39.49 -13.44
CA MET A 574 6.22 -39.33 -12.80
C MET A 574 5.46 -38.13 -13.35
N ARG A 575 6.16 -37.00 -13.54
CA ARG A 575 5.57 -35.80 -14.14
C ARG A 575 5.13 -36.02 -15.60
N ALA A 576 5.94 -36.74 -16.38
CA ALA A 576 5.60 -37.12 -17.75
C ALA A 576 4.35 -38.00 -17.79
N ALA A 577 4.28 -39.02 -16.94
CA ALA A 577 3.13 -39.92 -16.81
C ALA A 577 1.84 -39.14 -16.47
N ARG A 578 1.89 -38.18 -15.53
CA ARG A 578 0.74 -37.32 -15.19
C ARG A 578 0.31 -36.41 -16.33
N SER A 579 1.26 -35.85 -17.08
CA SER A 579 0.95 -34.92 -18.18
C SER A 579 0.36 -35.60 -19.43
N GLY A 580 0.27 -36.93 -19.46
CA GLY A 580 -0.11 -37.70 -20.64
C GLY A 580 0.88 -37.61 -21.81
N LYS A 581 2.02 -36.92 -21.63
CA LYS A 581 3.08 -36.86 -22.62
C LYS A 581 3.95 -38.10 -22.45
N ARG A 582 3.85 -39.04 -23.39
CA ARG A 582 4.78 -40.16 -23.46
C ARG A 582 6.23 -39.62 -23.50
N PRO A 583 7.18 -40.25 -22.80
CA PRO A 583 8.59 -39.86 -22.83
C PRO A 583 9.09 -39.76 -24.28
N ILE A 584 9.76 -38.65 -24.63
CA ILE A 584 10.20 -38.33 -26.00
C ILE A 584 11.13 -39.43 -26.58
N GLU A 585 11.77 -40.24 -25.74
CA GLU A 585 12.68 -41.30 -26.17
C GLU A 585 11.97 -42.49 -26.85
N GLU A 586 10.72 -42.82 -26.49
CA GLU A 586 9.96 -43.85 -27.22
C GLU A 586 9.49 -43.38 -28.60
N VAL A 587 9.36 -42.06 -28.82
CA VAL A 587 8.97 -41.52 -30.13
C VAL A 587 10.13 -41.58 -31.13
N LYS A 588 11.39 -41.62 -30.65
CA LYS A 588 12.55 -41.83 -31.51
C LYS A 588 12.79 -43.31 -31.83
N ALA A 589 12.50 -44.22 -30.91
CA ALA A 589 12.61 -45.66 -31.15
C ALA A 589 11.49 -46.25 -32.01
N SER A 590 10.35 -45.57 -32.15
CA SER A 590 9.23 -45.98 -33.03
C SER A 590 9.27 -45.34 -34.42
N LYS A 591 10.27 -44.50 -34.71
CA LYS A 591 10.51 -43.88 -36.02
C LYS A 591 11.83 -44.30 -36.70
N ALA A 592 12.61 -45.15 -36.03
CA ALA A 592 13.71 -45.92 -36.62
C ALA A 592 13.22 -47.36 -36.78
#